data_AF-A0A4Q8LE88-F1
#
_entry.id   AF-A0A4Q8LE88-F1
#
_cell.length_a   1.000
_cell.length_b   1.000
_cell.length_c   1.000
_cell.angle_alpha   90.00
_cell.angle_beta   90.00
_cell.angle_gamma   90.00
#
_symmetry.space_group_name_H-M   'P 1'
#
loop_
_entity.id
_entity.type
_entity.pdbx_description
1 polymer ?
#
loop_
_entity_poly.entity_id
_entity_poly.type
_entity_poly.pdbx_seq_one_letter_code
_entity_poly.pdbx_strand_id
1 'polypeptide(L)'
;MNRMLCFAGLLALSSVARAGTCEDDFEALGDARNGLVFMGSIQKPGMSVSSALGQLQEIARGKSYQIGNESITDASGELVFTQTNVSPPIVMRAQADSTGQVSLGTKLGRGQQVDVENARKEICLMLNMLKPGKEGEAIAASARARHDAGQQVIDAEAPKLSAEIGGDIQKTMAGVNNQGQLKKLLIGSYDKIATQGERNQAFAPIVAKYQGRKYRIDGQVYTVSTQYNGDMQVAYLVTQTKGLFKVRQRSDYNNLNFGITCTLAPDQAKFFLTLSGGDWVKLSGTVSDITPNGMELRDCRQAN
;
A
#
# COMPACT_ATOMS: atom_id res chain seq x y z
N MET A 1 23.49 -11.28 -67.97
CA MET A 1 23.26 -10.48 -66.74
C MET A 1 21.95 -10.96 -66.10
N ASN A 2 22.04 -11.91 -65.17
CA ASN A 2 20.90 -12.43 -64.41
C ASN A 2 20.68 -11.55 -63.17
N ARG A 3 19.49 -10.96 -63.02
CA ARG A 3 19.05 -10.31 -61.78
C ARG A 3 18.14 -11.26 -61.02
N MET A 4 18.70 -11.80 -59.94
CA MET A 4 18.05 -12.62 -58.93
C MET A 4 17.29 -11.66 -57.98
N LEU A 5 15.96 -11.75 -57.93
CA LEU A 5 15.13 -11.06 -56.93
C LEU A 5 14.98 -11.96 -55.71
N CYS A 6 15.60 -11.57 -54.59
CA CYS A 6 15.36 -12.17 -53.28
C CYS A 6 14.08 -11.58 -52.66
N PHE A 7 13.05 -12.39 -52.50
CA PHE A 7 11.91 -12.11 -51.64
C PHE A 7 12.31 -12.44 -50.19
N ALA A 8 12.50 -11.42 -49.36
CA ALA A 8 12.66 -11.57 -47.92
C ALA A 8 11.28 -11.58 -47.25
N GLY A 9 10.84 -12.75 -46.78
CA GLY A 9 9.60 -12.90 -46.01
C GLY A 9 9.79 -12.35 -44.59
N LEU A 10 9.02 -11.31 -44.23
CA LEU A 10 8.85 -10.87 -42.85
C LEU A 10 8.10 -11.96 -42.06
N LEU A 11 8.79 -12.62 -41.14
CA LEU A 11 8.18 -13.38 -40.05
C LEU A 11 7.70 -12.38 -38.99
N ALA A 12 6.44 -11.94 -39.09
CA ALA A 12 5.76 -11.27 -38.01
C ALA A 12 5.50 -12.30 -36.90
N LEU A 13 6.28 -12.23 -35.82
CA LEU A 13 5.95 -12.88 -34.55
C LEU A 13 4.74 -12.15 -33.95
N SER A 14 3.55 -12.61 -34.29
CA SER A 14 2.32 -12.21 -33.64
C SER A 14 2.40 -12.65 -32.17
N SER A 15 2.66 -11.70 -31.26
CA SER A 15 2.40 -11.90 -29.84
C SER A 15 0.92 -12.17 -29.69
N VAL A 16 0.57 -13.45 -29.49
CA VAL A 16 -0.80 -13.85 -29.18
C VAL A 16 -1.12 -13.23 -27.83
N ALA A 17 -1.90 -12.14 -27.83
CA ALA A 17 -2.53 -11.64 -26.63
C ALA A 17 -3.43 -12.78 -26.11
N ARG A 18 -2.97 -13.50 -25.08
CA ARG A 18 -3.80 -14.53 -24.46
C ARG A 18 -4.90 -13.83 -23.69
N ALA A 19 -6.13 -13.95 -24.19
CA ALA A 19 -7.34 -13.67 -23.45
C ALA A 19 -7.58 -14.80 -22.43
N GLY A 20 -6.67 -14.92 -21.44
CA GLY A 20 -6.85 -15.85 -20.32
C GLY A 20 -8.00 -15.38 -19.43
N THR A 21 -8.75 -16.33 -18.90
CA THR A 21 -9.63 -16.06 -17.76
C THR A 21 -8.80 -15.99 -16.47
N CYS A 22 -9.32 -15.39 -15.40
CA CYS A 22 -8.61 -15.39 -14.11
C CYS A 22 -8.20 -16.80 -13.68
N GLU A 23 -9.08 -17.76 -13.96
CA GLU A 23 -8.92 -19.17 -13.69
C GLU A 23 -7.70 -19.78 -14.41
N ASP A 24 -7.40 -19.33 -15.63
CA ASP A 24 -6.27 -19.84 -16.40
C ASP A 24 -4.93 -19.32 -15.88
N ASP A 25 -4.92 -18.09 -15.39
CA ASP A 25 -3.73 -17.37 -14.91
C ASP A 25 -3.64 -17.35 -13.38
N PHE A 26 -4.43 -18.17 -12.68
CA PHE A 26 -4.41 -18.24 -11.22
C PHE A 26 -3.14 -18.96 -10.73
N GLU A 27 -2.45 -18.33 -9.79
CA GLU A 27 -1.25 -18.87 -9.19
C GLU A 27 -1.46 -19.25 -7.72
N ALA A 28 -1.00 -20.45 -7.36
CA ALA A 28 -0.83 -20.90 -5.99
C ALA A 28 0.63 -21.25 -5.76
N LEU A 29 1.32 -20.48 -4.93
CA LEU A 29 2.76 -20.60 -4.70
C LEU A 29 3.06 -20.89 -3.22
N GLY A 30 4.05 -21.74 -2.97
CA GLY A 30 4.51 -22.08 -1.62
C GLY A 30 3.77 -23.26 -0.98
N ASP A 31 3.83 -23.35 0.34
CA ASP A 31 3.21 -24.42 1.13
C ASP A 31 2.76 -23.92 2.51
N ALA A 32 1.82 -24.62 3.15
CA ALA A 32 1.23 -24.19 4.42
C ALA A 32 2.25 -23.98 5.57
N ARG A 33 3.43 -24.62 5.53
CA ARG A 33 4.46 -24.47 6.59
C ARG A 33 5.24 -23.16 6.46
N ASN A 34 5.39 -22.67 5.23
CA ASN A 34 6.18 -21.50 4.87
C ASN A 34 5.34 -20.29 4.42
N GLY A 35 4.03 -20.49 4.28
CA GLY A 35 3.07 -19.50 3.80
C GLY A 35 2.67 -19.81 2.36
N LEU A 36 1.36 -19.80 2.12
CA LEU A 36 0.76 -20.04 0.81
C LEU A 36 0.39 -18.68 0.21
N VAL A 37 0.78 -18.43 -1.03
CA VAL A 37 0.41 -17.22 -1.78
C VAL A 37 -0.60 -17.62 -2.84
N PHE A 38 -1.68 -16.85 -2.93
CA PHE A 38 -2.67 -16.94 -4.00
C PHE A 38 -2.73 -15.63 -4.75
N MET A 39 -2.79 -15.72 -6.08
CA MET A 39 -2.90 -14.54 -6.95
C MET A 39 -3.75 -14.88 -8.15
N GLY A 40 -4.69 -14.00 -8.47
CA GLY A 40 -5.43 -14.01 -9.72
C GLY A 40 -5.33 -12.65 -10.40
N SER A 41 -5.49 -12.62 -11.71
CA SER A 41 -5.51 -11.39 -12.48
C SER A 41 -6.50 -11.46 -13.64
N ILE A 42 -6.97 -10.30 -14.08
CA ILE A 42 -7.82 -10.15 -15.27
C ILE A 42 -7.34 -8.96 -16.09
N GLN A 43 -7.59 -9.01 -17.40
CA GLN A 43 -7.52 -7.85 -18.28
C GLN A 43 -8.93 -7.43 -18.70
N LYS A 44 -9.35 -6.22 -18.33
CA LYS A 44 -10.63 -5.65 -18.78
C LYS A 44 -10.39 -4.31 -19.48
N PRO A 45 -10.36 -4.26 -20.82
CA PRO A 45 -10.23 -3.00 -21.55
C PRO A 45 -11.30 -1.98 -21.13
N GLY A 46 -10.91 -0.72 -20.98
CA GLY A 46 -11.82 0.34 -20.53
C GLY A 46 -12.12 0.35 -19.03
N MET A 47 -11.40 -0.44 -18.24
CA MET A 47 -11.38 -0.34 -16.79
C MET A 47 -10.39 0.76 -16.36
N SER A 48 -10.87 1.79 -15.67
CA SER A 48 -9.98 2.76 -15.01
C SER A 48 -9.46 2.20 -13.68
N VAL A 49 -8.27 2.63 -13.25
CA VAL A 49 -7.71 2.29 -11.92
C VAL A 49 -8.73 2.61 -10.82
N SER A 50 -9.32 3.79 -10.91
CA SER A 50 -10.36 4.26 -10.01
C SER A 50 -11.57 3.30 -10.01
N SER A 51 -12.15 2.99 -11.16
CA SER A 51 -13.30 2.10 -11.24
C SER A 51 -13.02 0.70 -10.67
N ALA A 52 -11.84 0.14 -10.95
CA ALA A 52 -11.47 -1.19 -10.47
C ALA A 52 -11.42 -1.26 -8.93
N LEU A 53 -10.67 -0.36 -8.30
CA LEU A 53 -10.49 -0.39 -6.85
C LEU A 53 -11.78 -0.06 -6.10
N GLY A 54 -12.57 0.91 -6.59
CA GLY A 54 -13.83 1.27 -5.94
C GLY A 54 -14.88 0.17 -6.03
N GLN A 55 -14.90 -0.59 -7.13
CA GLN A 55 -15.74 -1.78 -7.23
C GLN A 55 -15.28 -2.90 -6.29
N LEU A 56 -13.97 -3.16 -6.20
CA LEU A 56 -13.43 -4.13 -5.24
C LEU A 56 -13.74 -3.73 -3.79
N GLN A 57 -13.77 -2.44 -3.50
CA GLN A 57 -14.21 -1.89 -2.22
C GLN A 57 -15.64 -2.30 -1.88
N GLU A 58 -16.56 -2.21 -2.84
CA GLU A 58 -17.95 -2.63 -2.70
C GLU A 58 -18.07 -4.14 -2.51
N ILE A 59 -17.40 -4.91 -3.36
CA ILE A 59 -17.44 -6.38 -3.35
C ILE A 59 -16.90 -6.90 -2.02
N ALA A 60 -15.76 -6.40 -1.58
CA ALA A 60 -15.15 -6.79 -0.31
C ALA A 60 -16.04 -6.41 0.88
N ARG A 61 -16.71 -5.26 0.85
CA ARG A 61 -17.66 -4.87 1.91
C ARG A 61 -18.85 -5.82 1.97
N GLY A 62 -19.42 -6.19 0.82
CA GLY A 62 -20.49 -7.18 0.74
C GLY A 62 -20.09 -8.55 1.31
N LYS A 63 -18.80 -8.84 1.33
CA LYS A 63 -18.19 -10.05 1.90
C LYS A 63 -17.66 -9.87 3.33
N SER A 64 -18.03 -8.79 4.02
CA SER A 64 -17.64 -8.50 5.42
C SER A 64 -16.14 -8.33 5.67
N TYR A 65 -15.36 -7.97 4.64
CA TYR A 65 -13.99 -7.53 4.86
C TYR A 65 -13.96 -6.15 5.51
N GLN A 66 -12.98 -5.93 6.38
CA GLN A 66 -12.60 -4.59 6.79
C GLN A 66 -11.86 -3.92 5.64
N ILE A 67 -12.47 -2.87 5.11
CA ILE A 67 -11.93 -2.17 3.96
C ILE A 67 -10.88 -1.18 4.43
N GLY A 68 -9.69 -1.25 3.84
CA GLY A 68 -8.72 -0.16 3.87
C GLY A 68 -9.10 0.91 2.84
N ASN A 69 -8.17 1.80 2.57
CA ASN A 69 -8.42 2.90 1.65
C ASN A 69 -7.52 2.78 0.43
N GLU A 70 -7.98 3.35 -0.67
CA GLU A 70 -7.31 3.29 -1.95
C GLU A 70 -6.07 4.18 -1.95
N SER A 71 -4.98 3.70 -2.53
CA SER A 71 -3.80 4.49 -2.87
C SER A 71 -3.71 4.53 -4.38
N ILE A 72 -4.09 5.66 -5.00
CA ILE A 72 -4.17 5.81 -6.46
C ILE A 72 -3.12 6.82 -6.92
N THR A 73 -2.45 6.47 -8.02
CA THR A 73 -1.60 7.34 -8.83
C THR A 73 -2.18 7.41 -10.25
N ASP A 74 -1.59 8.24 -11.12
CA ASP A 74 -2.08 8.40 -12.50
C ASP A 74 -2.02 7.10 -13.31
N ALA A 75 -1.06 6.21 -13.02
CA ALA A 75 -0.81 4.99 -13.79
C ALA A 75 -1.27 3.70 -13.09
N SER A 76 -1.34 3.70 -11.76
CA SER A 76 -1.69 2.50 -10.99
C SER A 76 -2.27 2.84 -9.64
N GLY A 77 -2.88 1.86 -8.99
CA GLY A 77 -3.34 2.00 -7.63
C GLY A 77 -3.47 0.67 -6.91
N GLU A 78 -3.68 0.79 -5.61
CA GLU A 78 -3.74 -0.32 -4.69
C GLU A 78 -4.89 -0.14 -3.70
N LEU A 79 -5.51 -1.27 -3.34
CA LEU A 79 -6.46 -1.36 -2.24
C LEU A 79 -6.09 -2.57 -1.38
N VAL A 80 -6.07 -2.36 -0.06
CA VAL A 80 -5.91 -3.43 0.91
C VAL A 80 -7.21 -3.60 1.68
N PHE A 81 -7.65 -4.84 1.86
CA PHE A 81 -8.80 -5.16 2.71
C PHE A 81 -8.51 -6.44 3.50
N THR A 82 -9.05 -6.51 4.71
CA THR A 82 -8.61 -7.49 5.71
C THR A 82 -9.78 -8.28 6.25
N GLN A 83 -9.57 -9.59 6.36
CA GLN A 83 -10.47 -10.48 7.07
C GLN A 83 -9.94 -10.67 8.50
N THR A 84 -10.66 -10.10 9.47
CA THR A 84 -10.24 -10.05 10.87
C THR A 84 -10.90 -11.09 11.76
N ASN A 85 -11.87 -11.86 11.24
CA ASN A 85 -12.51 -12.98 11.96
C ASN A 85 -11.67 -14.26 11.99
N VAL A 86 -10.43 -14.21 11.49
CA VAL A 86 -9.44 -15.29 11.50
C VAL A 86 -8.13 -14.80 12.12
N SER A 87 -7.36 -15.71 12.72
CA SER A 87 -6.07 -15.40 13.33
C SER A 87 -4.96 -16.29 12.75
N PRO A 88 -3.87 -15.71 12.21
CA PRO A 88 -3.68 -14.27 11.97
C PRO A 88 -4.68 -13.72 10.92
N PRO A 89 -4.96 -12.40 10.91
CA PRO A 89 -5.82 -11.80 9.90
C PRO A 89 -5.31 -12.06 8.49
N ILE A 90 -6.22 -12.31 7.55
CA ILE A 90 -5.87 -12.48 6.12
C ILE A 90 -5.95 -11.11 5.46
N VAL A 91 -4.84 -10.68 4.86
CA VAL A 91 -4.75 -9.39 4.16
C VAL A 91 -4.81 -9.65 2.65
N MET A 92 -5.86 -9.15 2.02
CA MET A 92 -6.03 -9.17 0.57
C MET A 92 -5.45 -7.88 -0.01
N ARG A 93 -4.69 -8.00 -1.11
CA ARG A 93 -4.10 -6.88 -1.83
C ARG A 93 -4.61 -6.89 -3.25
N ALA A 94 -5.28 -5.81 -3.63
CA ALA A 94 -5.72 -5.57 -4.99
C ALA A 94 -4.83 -4.51 -5.64
N GLN A 95 -4.46 -4.72 -6.90
CA GLN A 95 -3.74 -3.74 -7.69
C GLN A 95 -4.47 -3.54 -9.03
N ALA A 96 -4.49 -2.30 -9.51
CA ALA A 96 -5.03 -1.97 -10.81
C ALA A 96 -4.08 -1.02 -11.54
N ASP A 97 -3.99 -1.13 -12.86
CA ASP A 97 -3.19 -0.24 -13.69
C ASP A 97 -4.01 0.45 -14.80
N SER A 98 -3.39 1.42 -15.45
CA SER A 98 -3.99 2.20 -16.54
C SER A 98 -4.26 1.40 -17.81
N THR A 99 -3.75 0.17 -17.93
CA THR A 99 -4.06 -0.73 -19.06
C THR A 99 -5.39 -1.46 -18.87
N GLY A 100 -5.94 -1.42 -17.65
CA GLY A 100 -7.11 -2.19 -17.25
C GLY A 100 -6.76 -3.59 -16.74
N GLN A 101 -5.50 -3.83 -16.39
CA GLN A 101 -5.10 -5.01 -15.63
C GLN A 101 -5.52 -4.83 -14.18
N VAL A 102 -6.14 -5.85 -13.61
CA VAL A 102 -6.50 -5.89 -12.19
C VAL A 102 -6.05 -7.20 -11.60
N SER A 103 -5.28 -7.17 -10.52
CA SER A 103 -4.86 -8.35 -9.78
C SER A 103 -5.39 -8.32 -8.35
N LEU A 104 -5.64 -9.51 -7.81
CA LEU A 104 -6.04 -9.71 -6.43
C LEU A 104 -5.25 -10.90 -5.88
N GLY A 105 -4.61 -10.70 -4.74
CA GLY A 105 -3.85 -11.75 -4.10
C GLY A 105 -3.81 -11.65 -2.59
N THR A 106 -3.35 -12.74 -1.97
CA THR A 106 -3.14 -12.83 -0.53
C THR A 106 -2.00 -13.78 -0.21
N LYS A 107 -1.34 -13.54 0.92
CA LYS A 107 -0.36 -14.44 1.49
C LYS A 107 -0.85 -14.92 2.85
N LEU A 108 -1.11 -16.22 2.94
CA LEU A 108 -1.50 -16.88 4.18
C LEU A 108 -0.35 -16.95 5.17
N GLY A 109 -0.68 -16.72 6.45
CA GLY A 109 0.18 -16.96 7.60
C GLY A 109 0.73 -18.39 7.62
N ARG A 110 1.93 -18.56 8.19
CA ARG A 110 2.46 -19.92 8.43
C ARG A 110 1.47 -20.71 9.29
N GLY A 111 1.11 -21.90 8.83
CA GLY A 111 0.12 -22.77 9.48
C GLY A 111 -1.33 -22.48 9.09
N GLN A 112 -1.65 -21.37 8.42
CA GLN A 112 -2.97 -21.17 7.83
C GLN A 112 -3.13 -22.03 6.59
N GLN A 113 -4.32 -22.61 6.45
CA GLN A 113 -4.66 -23.49 5.35
C GLN A 113 -5.97 -23.01 4.72
N VAL A 114 -5.98 -22.99 3.40
CA VAL A 114 -7.18 -22.78 2.59
C VAL A 114 -7.07 -23.77 1.45
N ASP A 115 -8.20 -24.38 1.10
CA ASP A 115 -8.30 -25.22 -0.09
C ASP A 115 -8.04 -24.38 -1.36
N VAL A 116 -7.14 -24.85 -2.23
CA VAL A 116 -6.68 -24.08 -3.40
C VAL A 116 -7.82 -23.78 -4.36
N GLU A 117 -8.76 -24.73 -4.54
CA GLU A 117 -9.93 -24.53 -5.40
C GLU A 117 -10.87 -23.48 -4.83
N ASN A 118 -11.06 -23.46 -3.51
CA ASN A 118 -11.85 -22.41 -2.85
C ASN A 118 -11.17 -21.04 -2.97
N ALA A 119 -9.85 -20.95 -2.81
CA ALA A 119 -9.11 -19.70 -2.98
C ALA A 119 -9.21 -19.17 -4.42
N ARG A 120 -9.01 -20.06 -5.41
CA ARG A 120 -9.18 -19.76 -6.84
C ARG A 120 -10.57 -19.23 -7.14
N LYS A 121 -11.61 -19.96 -6.72
CA LYS A 121 -13.00 -19.57 -6.93
C LYS A 121 -13.31 -18.20 -6.33
N GLU A 122 -12.90 -17.95 -5.10
CA GLU A 122 -13.21 -16.69 -4.42
C GLU A 122 -12.48 -15.50 -5.07
N ILE A 123 -11.18 -15.63 -5.34
CA ILE A 123 -10.39 -14.56 -5.98
C ILE A 123 -10.92 -14.28 -7.39
N CYS A 124 -11.15 -15.31 -8.20
CA CYS A 124 -11.64 -15.12 -9.56
C CYS A 124 -13.08 -14.64 -9.61
N LEU A 125 -13.95 -15.06 -8.67
CA LEU A 125 -15.30 -14.52 -8.55
C LEU A 125 -15.27 -13.01 -8.33
N MET A 126 -14.44 -12.53 -7.39
CA MET A 126 -14.33 -11.09 -7.10
C MET A 126 -13.83 -10.30 -8.32
N LEU A 127 -12.82 -10.80 -9.03
CA LEU A 127 -12.30 -10.16 -10.24
C LEU A 127 -13.32 -10.17 -11.39
N ASN A 128 -14.04 -11.29 -11.57
CA ASN A 128 -15.03 -11.43 -12.63
C ASN A 128 -16.25 -10.51 -12.44
N MET A 129 -16.60 -10.17 -11.20
CA MET A 129 -17.66 -9.20 -10.87
C MET A 129 -17.38 -7.76 -11.33
N LEU A 130 -16.12 -7.41 -11.65
CA LEU A 130 -15.77 -6.05 -12.07
C LEU A 130 -16.37 -5.71 -13.43
N LYS A 131 -16.97 -4.53 -13.54
CA LYS A 131 -17.62 -4.03 -14.76
C LYS A 131 -16.84 -2.84 -15.32
N PRO A 132 -16.43 -2.84 -16.60
CA PRO A 132 -15.83 -1.66 -17.21
C PRO A 132 -16.89 -0.61 -17.55
N GLY A 133 -16.44 0.60 -17.88
CA GLY A 133 -17.32 1.69 -18.33
C GLY A 133 -18.22 2.28 -17.23
N LYS A 134 -19.28 2.98 -17.66
CA LYS A 134 -20.11 3.84 -16.79
C LYS A 134 -20.75 3.13 -15.61
N GLU A 135 -21.14 1.87 -15.77
CA GLU A 135 -21.74 1.10 -14.69
C GLU A 135 -20.74 0.85 -13.55
N GLY A 136 -19.53 0.42 -13.90
CA GLY A 136 -18.45 0.24 -12.93
C GLY A 136 -18.05 1.54 -12.23
N GLU A 137 -17.94 2.63 -13.00
CA GLU A 137 -17.66 3.96 -12.47
C GLU A 137 -18.71 4.41 -11.45
N ALA A 138 -19.99 4.15 -11.72
CA ALA A 138 -21.08 4.49 -10.79
C ALA A 138 -21.01 3.68 -9.49
N ILE A 139 -20.70 2.38 -9.59
CA ILE A 139 -20.49 1.52 -8.41
C ILE A 139 -19.31 2.04 -7.58
N ALA A 140 -18.18 2.30 -8.24
CA ALA A 140 -16.97 2.81 -7.59
C ALA A 140 -17.19 4.17 -6.92
N ALA A 141 -17.85 5.11 -7.59
CA ALA A 141 -18.17 6.43 -7.03
C ALA A 141 -19.07 6.31 -5.79
N SER A 142 -20.08 5.44 -5.83
CA SER A 142 -20.96 5.18 -4.68
C SER A 142 -20.23 4.51 -3.51
N ALA A 143 -19.35 3.55 -3.81
CA ALA A 143 -18.53 2.87 -2.82
C ALA A 143 -17.61 3.85 -2.09
N ARG A 144 -16.93 4.73 -2.83
CA ARG A 144 -16.11 5.80 -2.26
C ARG A 144 -16.91 6.79 -1.46
N ALA A 145 -18.01 7.31 -2.00
CA ALA A 145 -18.83 8.27 -1.29
C ALA A 145 -19.26 7.74 0.09
N ARG A 146 -19.66 6.47 0.17
CA ARG A 146 -20.00 5.80 1.43
C ARG A 146 -18.79 5.62 2.34
N HIS A 147 -17.66 5.21 1.78
CA HIS A 147 -16.44 5.03 2.54
C HIS A 147 -15.87 6.35 3.08
N ASP A 148 -15.75 7.37 2.23
CA ASP A 148 -15.32 8.72 2.57
C ASP A 148 -16.25 9.37 3.60
N ALA A 149 -17.57 9.17 3.48
CA ALA A 149 -18.53 9.62 4.50
C ALA A 149 -18.30 8.97 5.86
N GLY A 150 -17.73 7.77 5.89
CA GLY A 150 -17.32 7.06 7.11
C GLY A 150 -15.88 7.35 7.56
N GLN A 151 -15.07 8.02 6.73
CA GLN A 151 -13.68 8.33 7.07
C GLN A 151 -13.60 9.60 7.92
N GLN A 152 -13.24 9.42 9.18
CA GLN A 152 -12.87 10.54 10.04
C GLN A 152 -11.45 11.02 9.69
N VAL A 153 -11.28 12.33 9.48
CA VAL A 153 -9.94 12.95 9.48
C VAL A 153 -9.40 12.92 10.91
N ILE A 154 -8.26 12.25 11.09
CA ILE A 154 -7.66 12.07 12.40
C ILE A 154 -6.70 13.23 12.67
N ASP A 155 -7.00 14.03 13.68
CA ASP A 155 -6.11 15.09 14.16
C ASP A 155 -4.93 14.48 14.92
N ALA A 156 -3.71 14.90 14.57
CA ALA A 156 -2.51 14.36 15.17
C ALA A 156 -1.37 15.39 15.25
N GLU A 157 -0.54 15.28 16.29
CA GLU A 157 0.74 15.99 16.36
C GLU A 157 1.85 15.10 15.83
N ALA A 158 2.72 15.60 14.95
CA ALA A 158 3.73 14.78 14.26
C ALA A 158 4.61 13.94 15.21
N PRO A 159 5.18 14.46 16.32
CA PRO A 159 6.00 13.66 17.23
C PRO A 159 5.21 12.58 18.00
N LYS A 160 3.92 12.82 18.28
CA LYS A 160 3.06 11.84 18.96
C LYS A 160 2.68 10.72 18.00
N LEU A 161 2.26 11.08 16.79
CA LEU A 161 1.89 10.13 15.74
C LEU A 161 3.06 9.23 15.35
N SER A 162 4.26 9.82 15.18
CA SER A 162 5.48 9.08 14.91
C SER A 162 5.76 8.00 15.97
N ALA A 163 5.62 8.36 17.24
CA ALA A 163 5.87 7.43 18.33
C ALA A 163 4.78 6.36 18.48
N GLU A 164 3.52 6.71 18.25
CA GLU A 164 2.41 5.76 18.26
C GLU A 164 2.60 4.70 17.17
N ILE A 165 2.77 5.13 15.92
CA ILE A 165 2.92 4.22 14.79
C ILE A 165 4.24 3.44 14.91
N GLY A 166 5.34 4.09 15.27
CA GLY A 166 6.62 3.43 15.49
C GLY A 166 6.54 2.36 16.59
N GLY A 167 5.82 2.63 17.68
CA GLY A 167 5.58 1.67 18.75
C GLY A 167 4.70 0.50 18.32
N ASP A 168 3.67 0.76 17.52
CA ASP A 168 2.83 -0.29 16.93
C ASP A 168 3.62 -1.20 15.99
N ILE A 169 4.45 -0.63 15.10
CA ILE A 169 5.33 -1.39 14.22
C ILE A 169 6.30 -2.24 15.04
N GLN A 170 6.92 -1.68 16.08
CA GLN A 170 7.82 -2.43 16.94
C GLN A 170 7.12 -3.63 17.61
N LYS A 171 5.90 -3.44 18.11
CA LYS A 171 5.10 -4.51 18.72
C LYS A 171 4.72 -5.58 17.71
N THR A 172 4.20 -5.19 16.54
CA THR A 172 3.78 -6.12 15.49
C THR A 172 4.97 -6.91 14.94
N MET A 173 6.14 -6.27 14.80
CA MET A 173 7.36 -6.91 14.29
C MET A 173 8.15 -7.64 15.37
N ALA A 174 7.78 -7.56 16.66
CA ALA A 174 8.53 -8.16 17.77
C ALA A 174 8.75 -9.66 17.58
N GLY A 175 7.73 -10.41 17.12
CA GLY A 175 7.84 -11.85 16.89
C GLY A 175 8.90 -12.20 15.84
N VAL A 176 8.94 -11.44 14.73
CA VAL A 176 9.90 -11.59 13.64
C VAL A 176 11.31 -11.20 14.06
N ASN A 177 11.43 -10.10 14.82
CA ASN A 177 12.72 -9.60 15.31
C ASN A 177 13.32 -10.53 16.38
N ASN A 178 12.50 -11.07 17.28
CA ASN A 178 12.93 -11.96 18.35
C ASN A 178 13.33 -13.35 17.85
N GLN A 179 12.70 -13.86 16.79
CA GLN A 179 13.13 -15.10 16.14
C GLN A 179 14.56 -15.02 15.60
N GLY A 180 14.95 -13.86 15.07
CA GLY A 180 16.33 -13.61 14.62
C GLY A 180 17.32 -13.57 15.78
N GLN A 181 16.94 -12.99 16.93
CA GLN A 181 17.82 -12.91 18.10
C GLN A 181 17.98 -14.23 18.85
N LEU A 182 16.90 -15.00 19.02
CA LEU A 182 16.95 -16.29 19.72
C LEU A 182 17.80 -17.31 18.95
N LYS A 183 17.68 -17.37 17.62
CA LYS A 183 18.52 -18.24 16.79
C LYS A 183 20.00 -17.83 16.83
N LYS A 184 20.28 -16.52 16.79
CA LYS A 184 21.64 -15.99 16.96
C LYS A 184 22.25 -16.44 18.30
N LEU A 185 21.46 -16.39 19.38
CA LEU A 185 21.89 -16.77 20.72
C LEU A 185 22.10 -18.29 20.88
N LEU A 186 21.24 -19.12 20.27
CA LEU A 186 21.23 -20.56 20.51
C LEU A 186 22.16 -21.37 19.59
N ILE A 187 22.34 -20.96 18.33
CA ILE A 187 23.06 -21.78 17.34
C ILE A 187 24.21 -21.05 16.64
N GLY A 188 24.55 -19.82 17.06
CA GLY A 188 25.68 -19.05 16.51
C GLY A 188 25.60 -18.78 14.99
N SER A 189 24.45 -19.06 14.39
CA SER A 189 24.24 -19.04 12.94
C SER A 189 23.72 -17.67 12.51
N TYR A 190 24.37 -17.09 11.50
CA TYR A 190 23.98 -15.83 10.86
C TYR A 190 22.93 -16.05 9.76
N ASP A 191 22.61 -17.32 9.45
CA ASP A 191 21.76 -17.65 8.33
C ASP A 191 20.28 -17.59 8.71
N LYS A 192 19.67 -16.50 8.21
CA LYS A 192 18.24 -16.18 8.18
C LYS A 192 17.66 -15.68 9.51
N ILE A 193 18.11 -14.49 9.89
CA ILE A 193 17.19 -13.42 10.33
C ILE A 193 15.96 -13.47 9.40
N ALA A 194 14.74 -13.42 9.95
CA ALA A 194 13.50 -13.61 9.19
C ALA A 194 13.56 -13.00 7.78
N THR A 195 13.20 -13.80 6.79
CA THR A 195 13.31 -13.45 5.37
C THR A 195 12.55 -12.17 5.04
N GLN A 196 12.93 -11.46 3.98
CA GLN A 196 12.18 -10.29 3.53
C GLN A 196 10.69 -10.62 3.32
N GLY A 197 10.37 -11.83 2.84
CA GLY A 197 9.00 -12.29 2.67
C GLY A 197 8.23 -12.52 3.98
N GLU A 198 8.90 -12.93 5.06
CA GLU A 198 8.30 -13.05 6.41
C GLU A 198 8.10 -11.67 7.05
N ARG A 199 9.05 -10.75 6.83
CA ARG A 199 8.93 -9.35 7.28
C ARG A 199 7.77 -8.64 6.59
N ASN A 200 7.67 -8.75 5.27
CA ASN A 200 6.57 -8.15 4.49
C ASN A 200 5.21 -8.68 4.94
N GLN A 201 5.13 -9.98 5.27
CA GLN A 201 3.90 -10.60 5.77
C GLN A 201 3.53 -10.09 7.17
N ALA A 202 4.48 -10.05 8.09
CA ALA A 202 4.24 -9.52 9.44
C ALA A 202 3.89 -8.03 9.42
N PHE A 203 4.34 -7.30 8.40
CA PHE A 203 4.04 -5.89 8.21
C PHE A 203 2.68 -5.63 7.52
N ALA A 204 2.11 -6.63 6.84
CA ALA A 204 0.84 -6.48 6.11
C ALA A 204 -0.33 -5.93 6.98
N PRO A 205 -0.48 -6.33 8.27
CA PRO A 205 -1.48 -5.73 9.15
C PRO A 205 -1.25 -4.24 9.46
N ILE A 206 0.01 -3.78 9.49
CA ILE A 206 0.35 -2.35 9.64
C ILE A 206 -0.11 -1.59 8.40
N VAL A 207 0.20 -2.12 7.22
CA VAL A 207 -0.25 -1.55 5.94
C VAL A 207 -1.77 -1.46 5.93
N ALA A 208 -2.48 -2.55 6.23
CA ALA A 208 -3.93 -2.56 6.30
C ALA A 208 -4.51 -1.59 7.34
N LYS A 209 -3.82 -1.40 8.47
CA LYS A 209 -4.27 -0.50 9.54
C LYS A 209 -4.15 0.97 9.12
N TYR A 210 -3.05 1.38 8.49
CA TYR A 210 -2.71 2.79 8.28
C TYR A 210 -2.85 3.28 6.85
N GLN A 211 -2.60 2.45 5.84
CA GLN A 211 -2.63 2.86 4.45
C GLN A 211 -4.01 3.38 4.09
N GLY A 212 -4.03 4.57 3.50
CA GLY A 212 -5.20 5.27 3.02
C GLY A 212 -5.95 6.09 4.08
N ARG A 213 -5.51 6.08 5.35
CA ARG A 213 -6.15 6.90 6.39
C ARG A 213 -5.89 8.37 6.14
N LYS A 214 -6.89 9.21 6.45
CA LYS A 214 -6.77 10.66 6.39
C LYS A 214 -6.32 11.20 7.75
N TYR A 215 -5.23 11.95 7.74
CA TYR A 215 -4.73 12.64 8.92
C TYR A 215 -4.65 14.14 8.66
N ARG A 216 -4.95 14.93 9.68
CA ARG A 216 -4.59 16.35 9.76
C ARG A 216 -3.47 16.47 10.80
N ILE A 217 -2.26 16.65 10.29
CA ILE A 217 -1.03 16.60 11.07
C ILE A 217 -0.57 18.02 11.36
N ASP A 218 -0.44 18.36 12.64
CA ASP A 218 0.18 19.59 13.13
C ASP A 218 1.63 19.28 13.55
N GLY A 219 2.58 20.02 13.02
CA GLY A 219 3.98 19.81 13.37
C GLY A 219 4.94 20.82 12.76
N GLN A 220 6.17 20.76 13.26
CA GLN A 220 7.28 21.54 12.73
C GLN A 220 7.87 20.87 11.50
N VAL A 221 8.22 21.64 10.48
CA VAL A 221 8.90 21.19 9.27
C VAL A 221 10.34 20.83 9.61
N TYR A 222 10.75 19.62 9.26
CA TYR A 222 12.14 19.18 9.32
C TYR A 222 12.87 19.55 8.02
N THR A 223 12.32 19.14 6.87
CA THR A 223 12.87 19.46 5.55
C THR A 223 11.76 19.74 4.55
N VAL A 224 12.05 20.63 3.61
CA VAL A 224 11.25 20.91 2.41
C VAL A 224 12.10 20.50 1.22
N SER A 225 11.58 19.66 0.33
CA SER A 225 12.36 19.11 -0.78
C SER A 225 11.50 18.86 -2.00
N THR A 226 12.01 19.18 -3.18
CA THR A 226 11.43 18.75 -4.45
C THR A 226 12.14 17.47 -4.89
N GLN A 227 11.38 16.41 -5.11
CA GLN A 227 11.90 15.14 -5.61
C GLN A 227 12.19 15.24 -7.12
N TYR A 228 12.96 14.28 -7.65
CA TYR A 228 13.32 14.26 -9.08
C TYR A 228 12.11 14.19 -10.02
N ASN A 229 11.01 13.59 -9.57
CA ASN A 229 9.75 13.51 -10.31
C ASN A 229 8.89 14.79 -10.19
N GLY A 230 9.38 15.82 -9.49
CA GLY A 230 8.66 17.07 -9.27
C GLY A 230 7.78 17.09 -8.01
N ASP A 231 7.71 15.98 -7.25
CA ASP A 231 6.89 15.93 -6.03
C ASP A 231 7.40 16.91 -4.97
N MET A 232 6.49 17.72 -4.44
CA MET A 232 6.76 18.71 -3.40
C MET A 232 6.58 18.08 -2.03
N GLN A 233 7.69 17.71 -1.38
CA GLN A 233 7.68 16.99 -0.12
C GLN A 233 8.03 17.86 1.09
N VAL A 234 7.24 17.68 2.15
CA VAL A 234 7.46 18.27 3.47
C VAL A 234 7.61 17.13 4.46
N ALA A 235 8.80 16.98 5.05
CA ALA A 235 9.02 16.03 6.14
C ALA A 235 8.83 16.74 7.49
N TYR A 236 8.17 16.08 8.43
CA TYR A 236 7.97 16.62 9.77
C TYR A 236 9.14 16.31 10.71
N LEU A 237 9.38 17.22 11.65
CA LEU A 237 10.20 16.99 12.82
C LEU A 237 9.41 16.14 13.82
N VAL A 238 9.85 14.90 14.00
CA VAL A 238 9.19 13.89 14.82
C VAL A 238 9.93 13.60 16.13
N THR A 239 11.05 14.28 16.40
CA THR A 239 11.78 14.10 17.66
C THR A 239 10.91 14.51 18.85
N GLN A 240 10.80 13.59 19.81
CA GLN A 240 10.04 13.80 21.04
C GLN A 240 10.79 14.74 22.01
N THR A 241 10.02 15.51 22.75
CA THR A 241 10.47 16.15 23.99
C THR A 241 10.39 15.14 25.14
N LYS A 242 11.51 14.84 25.81
CA LYS A 242 11.57 13.85 26.90
C LYS A 242 12.01 14.50 28.22
N GLY A 243 11.63 13.87 29.34
CA GLY A 243 12.03 14.25 30.69
C GLY A 243 11.17 15.35 31.34
N LEU A 244 11.37 15.56 32.64
CA LEU A 244 10.61 16.51 33.48
C LEU A 244 10.67 17.95 32.93
N PHE A 245 11.76 18.31 32.27
CA PHE A 245 12.00 19.62 31.67
C PHE A 245 11.61 19.72 30.19
N LYS A 246 10.99 18.67 29.61
CA LYS A 246 10.58 18.62 28.19
C LYS A 246 11.71 18.97 27.20
N VAL A 247 12.93 18.53 27.47
CA VAL A 247 14.07 18.78 26.58
C VAL A 247 13.84 18.02 25.26
N ARG A 248 13.88 18.73 24.14
CA ARG A 248 13.76 18.12 22.81
C ARG A 248 15.06 17.43 22.44
N GLN A 249 14.98 16.17 22.00
CA GLN A 249 16.13 15.54 21.36
C GLN A 249 16.54 16.38 20.13
N ARG A 250 17.85 16.56 19.95
CA ARG A 250 18.40 17.31 18.82
C ARG A 250 17.83 16.77 17.50
N SER A 251 17.62 17.66 16.54
CA SER A 251 16.98 17.34 15.25
C SER A 251 17.81 16.41 14.36
N ASP A 252 19.11 16.27 14.64
CA ASP A 252 20.00 15.26 14.03
C ASP A 252 19.55 13.82 14.28
N TYR A 253 18.78 13.56 15.34
CA TYR A 253 18.18 12.26 15.63
C TYR A 253 16.83 12.03 14.95
N ASN A 254 16.32 12.98 14.15
CA ASN A 254 15.01 12.84 13.52
C ASN A 254 14.90 11.56 12.69
N ASN A 255 15.95 11.25 11.94
CA ASN A 255 16.03 10.08 11.05
C ASN A 255 16.09 8.74 11.80
N LEU A 256 16.20 8.73 13.13
CA LEU A 256 16.11 7.50 13.95
C LEU A 256 14.69 7.18 14.41
N ASN A 257 13.74 8.09 14.20
CA ASN A 257 12.34 7.92 14.55
C ASN A 257 11.53 7.55 13.31
N PHE A 258 10.28 7.13 13.52
CA PHE A 258 9.37 6.86 12.43
C PHE A 258 9.05 8.17 11.69
N GLY A 259 9.50 8.29 10.44
CA GLY A 259 9.35 9.48 9.63
C GLY A 259 7.92 9.71 9.17
N ILE A 260 7.54 10.98 9.01
CA ILE A 260 6.26 11.38 8.45
C ILE A 260 6.55 12.41 7.34
N THR A 261 6.17 12.06 6.13
CA THR A 261 6.34 12.93 4.95
C THR A 261 4.99 13.23 4.33
N CYS A 262 4.78 14.46 3.91
CA CYS A 262 3.63 14.91 3.15
C CYS A 262 4.07 15.33 1.75
N THR A 263 3.57 14.66 0.72
CA THR A 263 3.65 15.09 -0.67
C THR A 263 2.45 16.00 -0.94
N LEU A 264 2.72 17.30 -1.17
CA LEU A 264 1.69 18.31 -1.38
C LEU A 264 0.95 18.12 -2.70
N ALA A 265 -0.34 18.45 -2.70
CA ALA A 265 -1.12 18.49 -3.93
C ALA A 265 -0.54 19.54 -4.91
N PRO A 266 -0.64 19.34 -6.24
CA PRO A 266 -0.06 20.27 -7.23
C PRO A 266 -0.53 21.73 -7.09
N ASP A 267 -1.76 21.95 -6.62
CA ASP A 267 -2.32 23.28 -6.40
C ASP A 267 -1.74 24.02 -5.17
N GLN A 268 -0.95 23.34 -4.34
CA GLN A 268 -0.27 23.92 -3.18
C GLN A 268 1.12 24.49 -3.52
N ALA A 269 1.52 24.53 -4.80
CA ALA A 269 2.88 24.95 -5.19
C ALA A 269 3.28 26.33 -4.64
N LYS A 270 2.34 27.29 -4.62
CA LYS A 270 2.62 28.62 -4.03
C LYS A 270 2.86 28.56 -2.53
N PHE A 271 2.08 27.74 -1.82
CA PHE A 271 2.26 27.54 -0.38
C PHE A 271 3.60 26.84 -0.09
N PHE A 272 3.95 25.83 -0.87
CA PHE A 272 5.24 25.13 -0.76
C PHE A 272 6.45 26.07 -0.81
N LEU A 273 6.43 27.07 -1.70
CA LEU A 273 7.49 28.07 -1.83
C LEU A 273 7.65 28.98 -0.60
N THR A 274 6.65 29.01 0.29
CA THR A 274 6.73 29.79 1.53
C THR A 274 7.33 29.03 2.69
N LEU A 275 7.48 27.69 2.56
CA LEU A 275 7.91 26.83 3.64
C LEU A 275 9.43 26.74 3.75
N SER A 276 9.91 26.75 4.99
CA SER A 276 11.30 26.53 5.36
C SER A 276 11.41 25.51 6.51
N GLY A 277 12.59 24.92 6.66
CA GLY A 277 12.89 24.08 7.82
C GLY A 277 12.71 24.88 9.12
N GLY A 278 11.97 24.32 10.08
CA GLY A 278 11.65 24.96 11.34
C GLY A 278 10.27 25.65 11.39
N ASP A 279 9.58 25.82 10.26
CA ASP A 279 8.24 26.38 10.23
C ASP A 279 7.21 25.44 10.86
N TRP A 280 6.11 25.98 11.38
CA TRP A 280 4.99 25.17 11.86
C TRP A 280 3.91 25.13 10.80
N VAL A 281 3.47 23.92 10.47
CA VAL A 281 2.46 23.69 9.45
C VAL A 281 1.45 22.67 9.94
N LYS A 282 0.21 22.86 9.50
CA LYS A 282 -0.84 21.87 9.65
C LYS A 282 -1.26 21.41 8.25
N LEU A 283 -0.98 20.15 7.92
CA LEU A 283 -1.32 19.57 6.62
C LEU A 283 -2.32 18.43 6.78
N SER A 284 -3.34 18.42 5.93
CA SER A 284 -4.26 17.29 5.81
C SER A 284 -3.93 16.50 4.56
N GLY A 285 -3.82 15.19 4.69
CA GLY A 285 -3.53 14.28 3.56
C GLY A 285 -3.95 12.85 3.83
N THR A 286 -3.75 12.00 2.84
CA THR A 286 -4.11 10.58 2.88
C THR A 286 -2.85 9.73 2.85
N VAL A 287 -2.68 8.78 3.77
CA VAL A 287 -1.51 7.89 3.78
C VAL A 287 -1.47 7.09 2.49
N SER A 288 -0.47 7.28 1.63
CA SER A 288 -0.34 6.53 0.37
C SER A 288 0.55 5.31 0.51
N ASP A 289 1.57 5.42 1.37
CA ASP A 289 2.54 4.37 1.63
C ASP A 289 2.99 4.36 3.09
N ILE A 290 3.37 3.18 3.57
CA ILE A 290 3.95 3.00 4.90
C ILE A 290 5.03 1.93 4.84
N THR A 291 6.17 2.25 5.43
CA THR A 291 7.34 1.37 5.56
C THR A 291 7.67 1.19 7.04
N PRO A 292 8.57 0.28 7.42
CA PRO A 292 8.99 0.16 8.82
C PRO A 292 9.60 1.44 9.41
N ASN A 293 10.08 2.36 8.57
CA ASN A 293 10.83 3.54 8.99
C ASN A 293 10.05 4.86 8.83
N GLY A 294 8.90 4.85 8.17
CA GLY A 294 8.09 6.05 7.99
C GLY A 294 6.88 5.84 7.11
N MET A 295 6.06 6.88 7.01
CA MET A 295 4.89 6.92 6.12
C MET A 295 4.92 8.15 5.22
N GLU A 296 4.32 7.99 4.04
CA GLU A 296 4.04 9.08 3.11
C GLU A 296 2.53 9.35 3.07
N LEU A 297 2.17 10.62 3.18
CA LEU A 297 0.84 11.12 2.87
C LEU A 297 0.88 11.81 1.51
N ARG A 298 -0.16 11.61 0.70
CA ARG A 298 -0.36 12.29 -0.58
C ARG A 298 -1.57 13.20 -0.58
N ASP A 299 -1.63 14.03 -1.61
CA ASP A 299 -2.61 15.10 -1.80
C ASP A 299 -2.68 16.03 -0.58
N CYS A 300 -1.52 16.28 0.02
CA CYS A 300 -1.45 17.08 1.23
C CYS A 300 -1.80 18.54 0.94
N ARG A 301 -2.69 19.09 1.76
CA ARG A 301 -3.20 20.47 1.65
C ARG A 301 -3.04 21.19 2.98
N GLN A 302 -2.78 22.50 2.92
CA GLN A 302 -2.80 23.32 4.12
C GLN A 302 -4.18 23.23 4.77
N ALA A 303 -4.19 22.91 6.07
CA ALA A 303 -5.39 22.83 6.87
C ALA A 303 -5.37 23.90 7.96
N ASN A 304 -6.53 24.51 8.23
CA ASN A 304 -6.71 25.45 9.34
C ASN A 304 -6.98 24.70 10.64
#